data_AF-A0A944Q5X9-F1
#
_entry.id   AF-A0A944Q5X9-F1
#
_cell.length_a   1.000
_cell.length_b   1.000
_cell.length_c   1.000
_cell.angle_alpha   90.00
_cell.angle_beta   90.00
_cell.angle_gamma   90.00
#
_symmetry.space_group_name_H-M   'P 1'
#
loop_
_entity.id
_entity.type
_entity.pdbx_description
1 polymer ?
#
loop_
_entity_poly.entity_id
_entity_poly.type
_entity_poly.pdbx_seq_one_letter_code
_entity_poly.pdbx_strand_id
1 'polypeptide(L)'
;MNRDELASGGSETGRVDWLHSSTLRWVDQPEQVDAAFERGEGLVGVAVIALVLNHPDPKAVLPVVARALESQDQEVRRQGVVALAHVARQHHTVDRRCLELLRACPRGNEADDDLWSFVAHRELPLWLWRHHLGERLVWLLRDR
;
A
#
# COMPACT_ATOMS: atom_id res chain seq x y z
N MET A 1 -17.19 -33.87 20.06
CA MET A 1 -16.26 -32.98 20.79
C MET A 1 -15.15 -33.84 21.37
N ASN A 2 -13.92 -33.55 20.92
CA ASN A 2 -12.57 -33.83 21.45
C ASN A 2 -11.68 -33.25 20.32
N ARG A 3 -11.06 -32.07 20.38
CA ARG A 3 -10.11 -31.48 21.35
C ARG A 3 -9.01 -32.47 21.72
N ASP A 4 -7.79 -32.09 21.37
CA ASP A 4 -6.50 -32.72 21.72
C ASP A 4 -5.93 -33.72 20.70
N GLU A 5 -5.66 -33.24 19.48
CA GLU A 5 -4.51 -33.72 18.70
C GLU A 5 -3.86 -32.54 17.95
N LEU A 6 -3.39 -31.58 18.76
CA LEU A 6 -2.41 -30.58 18.34
C LEU A 6 -1.01 -31.15 18.58
N ALA A 7 -0.18 -31.07 17.54
CA ALA A 7 1.28 -30.85 17.55
C ALA A 7 2.07 -31.87 16.72
N SER A 8 1.99 -31.73 15.39
CA SER A 8 3.17 -31.82 14.53
C SER A 8 2.85 -31.23 13.15
N GLY A 9 2.67 -29.91 13.09
CA GLY A 9 2.57 -29.15 11.84
C GLY A 9 3.89 -28.42 11.60
N GLY A 10 4.99 -29.17 11.44
CA GLY A 10 6.25 -28.58 11.03
C GLY A 10 6.17 -28.03 9.61
N SER A 11 6.41 -26.72 9.48
CA SER A 11 7.06 -26.08 8.34
C SER A 11 6.86 -26.71 6.95
N GLU A 12 5.73 -26.43 6.31
CA GLU A 12 5.67 -26.35 4.86
C GLU A 12 5.09 -24.98 4.49
N THR A 13 5.98 -24.01 4.31
CA THR A 13 5.70 -22.77 3.58
C THR A 13 5.29 -23.18 2.17
N GLY A 14 3.98 -23.37 1.98
CA GLY A 14 3.36 -23.49 0.66
C GLY A 14 3.84 -22.32 -0.17
N ARG A 15 4.69 -22.61 -1.15
CA ARG A 15 5.32 -21.63 -2.03
C ARG A 15 4.22 -20.74 -2.61
N VAL A 16 4.23 -19.46 -2.24
CA VAL A 16 3.28 -18.46 -2.75
C VAL A 16 3.27 -18.55 -4.29
N ASP A 17 2.08 -18.70 -4.86
CA ASP A 17 1.90 -18.81 -6.31
C ASP A 17 1.71 -17.41 -6.91
N TRP A 18 2.80 -16.88 -7.46
CA TRP A 18 2.85 -15.54 -8.07
C TRP A 18 2.08 -15.43 -9.39
N LEU A 19 1.40 -16.49 -9.83
CA LEU A 19 0.54 -16.49 -11.01
C LEU A 19 -0.93 -16.16 -10.69
N HIS A 20 -1.37 -16.40 -9.44
CA HIS A 20 -2.76 -16.25 -9.03
C HIS A 20 -2.89 -15.34 -7.81
N SER A 21 -3.58 -14.20 -7.99
CA SER A 21 -3.77 -13.20 -6.94
C SER A 21 -4.48 -13.73 -5.69
N SER A 22 -5.32 -14.76 -5.81
CA SER A 22 -6.01 -15.40 -4.68
C SER A 22 -5.06 -16.02 -3.67
N THR A 23 -3.87 -16.45 -4.10
CA THR A 23 -2.86 -17.06 -3.23
C THR A 23 -2.02 -16.02 -2.48
N LEU A 24 -1.99 -14.79 -2.99
CA LEU A 24 -1.27 -13.66 -2.38
C LEU A 24 -1.98 -13.09 -1.15
N ARG A 25 -3.23 -13.50 -0.89
CA ARG A 25 -4.05 -12.98 0.20
C ARG A 25 -3.39 -13.09 1.58
N TRP A 26 -2.48 -14.04 1.77
CA TRP A 26 -1.82 -14.31 3.05
C TRP A 26 -0.39 -13.78 3.13
N VAL A 27 0.06 -13.04 2.11
CA VAL A 27 1.39 -12.41 2.15
C VAL A 27 1.37 -11.35 3.25
N ASP A 28 2.23 -11.54 4.26
CA ASP A 28 2.40 -10.64 5.40
C ASP A 28 3.87 -10.33 5.70
N GLN A 29 4.83 -10.96 5.02
CA GLN A 29 6.26 -10.77 5.25
C GLN A 29 6.89 -9.79 4.24
N PRO A 30 7.46 -8.64 4.67
CA PRO A 30 8.12 -7.70 3.77
C PRO A 30 9.23 -8.34 2.92
N GLU A 31 10.07 -9.19 3.53
CA GLU A 31 11.18 -9.87 2.88
C GLU A 31 10.73 -10.80 1.73
N GLN A 32 9.52 -11.36 1.83
CA GLN A 32 8.94 -12.19 0.78
C GLN A 32 8.57 -11.37 -0.45
N VAL A 33 8.03 -10.16 -0.24
CA VAL A 33 7.68 -9.23 -1.32
C VAL A 33 8.93 -8.64 -1.94
N ASP A 34 9.94 -8.29 -1.14
CA ASP A 34 11.23 -7.84 -1.65
C ASP A 34 11.89 -8.90 -2.54
N ALA A 35 11.89 -10.16 -2.11
CA ALA A 35 12.39 -11.25 -2.94
C ALA A 35 11.58 -11.41 -4.25
N ALA A 36 10.28 -11.12 -4.24
CA ALA A 36 9.44 -11.16 -5.45
C ALA A 36 9.75 -10.01 -6.42
N PHE A 37 10.09 -8.82 -5.89
CA PHE A 37 10.61 -7.74 -6.72
C PHE A 37 11.93 -8.13 -7.41
N GLU A 38 12.87 -8.77 -6.69
CA GLU A 38 14.14 -9.22 -7.28
C GLU A 38 13.93 -10.26 -8.39
N ARG A 39 12.91 -11.12 -8.27
CA ARG A 39 12.57 -12.12 -9.29
C ARG A 39 11.77 -11.56 -10.47
N GLY A 40 11.27 -10.32 -10.37
CA GLY A 40 10.41 -9.72 -11.39
C GLY A 40 9.04 -10.40 -11.48
N GLU A 41 8.48 -10.84 -10.36
CA GLU A 41 7.18 -11.53 -10.32
C GLU A 41 6.05 -10.60 -10.82
N GLY A 42 5.25 -11.08 -11.77
CA GLY A 42 4.21 -10.27 -12.42
C GLY A 42 3.10 -9.77 -11.50
N LEU A 43 2.90 -10.41 -10.35
CA LEU A 43 1.89 -10.00 -9.35
C LEU A 43 2.50 -9.32 -8.10
N VAL A 44 3.76 -8.86 -8.17
CA VAL A 44 4.43 -8.28 -7.00
C VAL A 44 3.67 -7.10 -6.40
N GLY A 45 3.09 -6.20 -7.20
CA GLY A 45 2.33 -5.08 -6.65
C GLY A 45 1.03 -5.49 -5.93
N VAL A 46 0.40 -6.60 -6.34
CA VAL A 46 -0.75 -7.17 -5.62
C VAL A 46 -0.30 -7.69 -4.25
N ALA A 47 0.89 -8.29 -4.19
CA ALA A 47 1.47 -8.73 -2.93
C ALA A 47 1.84 -7.55 -2.01
N VAL A 48 2.21 -6.38 -2.55
CA VAL A 48 2.41 -5.16 -1.74
C VAL A 48 1.11 -4.73 -1.07
N ILE A 49 -0.03 -4.79 -1.79
CA ILE A 49 -1.34 -4.49 -1.20
C ILE A 49 -1.68 -5.52 -0.11
N ALA A 50 -1.49 -6.82 -0.39
CA ALA A 50 -1.73 -7.86 0.60
C ALA A 50 -0.86 -7.69 1.85
N LEU A 51 0.42 -7.37 1.68
CA LEU A 51 1.37 -7.09 2.75
C LEU A 51 0.85 -5.99 3.67
N VAL A 52 0.42 -4.85 3.12
CA VAL A 52 -0.15 -3.75 3.93
C VAL A 52 -1.38 -4.21 4.69
N LEU A 53 -2.27 -4.98 4.04
CA LEU A 53 -3.51 -5.43 4.67
C LEU A 53 -3.29 -6.42 5.83
N ASN A 54 -2.17 -7.16 5.82
CA ASN A 54 -1.92 -8.25 6.76
C ASN A 54 -0.83 -7.93 7.80
N HIS A 55 0.12 -7.04 7.50
CA HIS A 55 1.25 -6.76 8.39
C HIS A 55 0.93 -5.59 9.35
N PRO A 56 1.12 -5.75 10.67
CA PRO A 56 0.65 -4.76 11.64
C PRO A 56 1.55 -3.53 11.78
N ASP A 57 2.84 -3.63 11.41
CA ASP A 57 3.79 -2.51 11.57
C ASP A 57 3.92 -1.69 10.28
N PRO A 58 3.47 -0.43 10.26
CA PRO A 58 3.60 0.46 9.10
C PRO A 58 5.07 0.74 8.74
N LYS A 59 5.99 0.75 9.72
CA LYS A 59 7.41 1.05 9.46
C LYS A 59 8.10 -0.04 8.65
N ALA A 60 7.62 -1.27 8.76
CA ALA A 60 8.15 -2.40 7.98
C ALA A 60 7.61 -2.42 6.55
N VAL A 61 6.35 -2.01 6.33
CA VAL A 61 5.72 -2.06 5.00
C VAL A 61 5.96 -0.81 4.15
N LEU A 62 6.14 0.36 4.76
CA LEU A 62 6.36 1.63 4.04
C LEU A 62 7.55 1.60 3.06
N PRO A 63 8.71 0.99 3.38
CA PRO A 63 9.79 0.82 2.42
C PRO A 63 9.39 0.01 1.18
N VAL A 64 8.59 -1.05 1.36
CA VAL A 64 8.10 -1.89 0.26
C VAL A 64 7.08 -1.13 -0.59
N VAL A 65 6.22 -0.32 0.03
CA VAL A 65 5.29 0.58 -0.68
C VAL A 65 6.05 1.62 -1.49
N ALA A 66 7.09 2.24 -0.92
CA ALA A 66 7.96 3.17 -1.64
C ALA A 66 8.60 2.51 -2.88
N ARG A 67 9.09 1.28 -2.73
CA ARG A 67 9.64 0.49 -3.84
C ARG A 67 8.61 0.26 -4.96
N ALA A 68 7.35 -0.04 -4.60
CA ALA A 68 6.27 -0.19 -5.57
C ALA A 68 5.99 1.13 -6.31
N LEU A 69 5.93 2.26 -5.59
CA LEU A 69 5.73 3.60 -6.16
C LEU A 69 6.85 4.04 -7.11
N GLU A 70 8.09 3.56 -6.89
CA GLU A 70 9.26 3.81 -7.74
C GLU A 70 9.31 2.94 -9.00
N SER A 71 8.49 1.89 -9.08
CA SER A 71 8.59 0.91 -10.16
C SER A 71 8.48 1.55 -11.55
N GLN A 72 9.22 1.04 -12.53
CA GLN A 72 9.03 1.45 -13.93
C GLN A 72 7.77 0.83 -14.55
N ASP A 73 7.30 -0.28 -13.98
CA ASP A 73 6.03 -0.90 -14.35
C ASP A 73 4.86 -0.05 -13.85
N GLN A 74 4.00 0.38 -14.78
CA GLN A 74 2.86 1.25 -14.49
C GLN A 74 1.83 0.61 -13.58
N GLU A 75 1.58 -0.69 -13.73
CA GLU A 75 0.59 -1.38 -12.91
C GLU A 75 1.13 -1.59 -11.49
N VAL A 76 2.41 -1.93 -11.34
CA VAL A 76 3.05 -2.02 -10.02
C VAL A 76 3.04 -0.66 -9.30
N ARG A 77 3.31 0.45 -10.01
CA ARG A 77 3.18 1.79 -9.41
C ARG A 77 1.76 2.10 -8.98
N ARG A 78 0.76 1.79 -9.83
CA ARG A 78 -0.66 1.98 -9.50
C ARG A 78 -1.02 1.20 -8.23
N GLN A 79 -0.54 -0.03 -8.12
CA GLN A 79 -0.74 -0.86 -6.94
C GLN A 79 0.01 -0.31 -5.71
N GLY A 80 1.17 0.32 -5.90
CA GLY A 80 1.86 1.07 -4.85
C GLY A 80 1.05 2.26 -4.32
N VAL A 81 0.35 2.99 -5.20
CA VAL A 81 -0.58 4.06 -4.80
C VAL A 81 -1.73 3.49 -3.97
N VAL A 82 -2.36 2.41 -4.44
CA VAL A 82 -3.44 1.73 -3.70
C VAL A 82 -2.94 1.22 -2.33
N ALA A 83 -1.76 0.63 -2.28
CA ALA A 83 -1.16 0.16 -1.03
C ALA A 83 -0.91 1.32 -0.06
N LEU A 84 -0.42 2.47 -0.53
CA LEU A 84 -0.23 3.66 0.29
C LEU A 84 -1.55 4.19 0.86
N ALA A 85 -2.63 4.15 0.07
CA ALA A 85 -3.98 4.50 0.52
C ALA A 85 -4.44 3.59 1.67
N HIS A 86 -4.16 2.29 1.59
CA HIS A 86 -4.42 1.35 2.69
C HIS A 86 -3.57 1.63 3.94
N VAL A 87 -2.29 1.98 3.79
CA VAL A 87 -1.45 2.37 4.93
C VAL A 87 -2.06 3.56 5.67
N ALA A 88 -2.50 4.58 4.92
CA ALA A 88 -3.16 5.75 5.50
C ALA A 88 -4.41 5.34 6.30
N ARG A 89 -5.28 4.51 5.70
CA ARG A 89 -6.54 4.06 6.32
C ARG A 89 -6.33 3.19 7.57
N GLN A 90 -5.34 2.30 7.56
CA GLN A 90 -5.14 1.33 8.65
C GLN A 90 -4.25 1.87 9.77
N HIS A 91 -3.23 2.66 9.42
CA HIS A 91 -2.19 3.06 10.34
C HIS A 91 -2.13 4.57 10.59
N HIS A 92 -2.93 5.37 9.88
CA HIS A 92 -3.04 6.82 10.06
C HIS A 92 -1.69 7.55 9.96
N THR A 93 -0.77 6.98 9.18
CA THR A 93 0.61 7.46 9.06
C THR A 93 1.07 7.38 7.61
N VAL A 94 2.12 8.13 7.30
CA VAL A 94 2.86 8.05 6.06
C VAL A 94 4.29 8.50 6.32
N ASP A 95 5.26 8.00 5.55
CA ASP A 95 6.62 8.54 5.60
C ASP A 95 6.87 9.58 4.50
N ARG A 96 7.98 10.30 4.68
CA ARG A 96 8.40 11.34 3.75
C ARG A 96 8.74 10.79 2.37
N ARG A 97 9.31 9.59 2.27
CA ARG A 97 9.73 9.01 0.98
C ARG A 97 8.51 8.71 0.11
N CYS A 98 7.50 8.05 0.68
CA CYS A 98 6.23 7.78 0.03
C CYS A 98 5.53 9.07 -0.41
N LEU A 99 5.56 10.14 0.40
CA LEU A 99 5.00 11.45 0.00
C LEU A 99 5.74 12.08 -1.19
N GLU A 100 7.08 11.99 -1.23
CA GLU A 100 7.90 12.49 -2.32
C GLU A 100 7.64 11.73 -3.62
N LEU A 101 7.51 10.41 -3.54
CA LEU A 101 7.19 9.54 -4.68
C LEU A 101 5.77 9.75 -5.17
N LEU A 102 4.80 9.77 -4.23
CA LEU A 102 3.41 10.03 -4.53
C LEU A 102 3.28 11.34 -5.29
N ARG A 103 3.99 12.40 -4.90
CA ARG A 103 3.94 13.70 -5.58
C ARG A 103 4.24 13.62 -7.09
N ALA A 104 5.02 12.63 -7.54
CA ALA A 104 5.30 12.41 -8.96
C ALA A 104 4.19 11.64 -9.70
N CYS A 105 3.27 11.01 -8.97
CA CYS A 105 2.09 10.34 -9.53
C CYS A 105 1.02 11.36 -9.95
N PRO A 106 0.15 11.01 -10.94
CA PRO A 106 -1.04 11.80 -11.26
C PRO A 106 -1.88 12.13 -10.01
N ARG A 107 -2.37 13.37 -9.91
CA ARG A 107 -3.18 13.85 -8.77
C ARG A 107 -4.60 13.31 -8.83
N GLY A 108 -5.30 13.35 -7.69
CA GLY A 108 -6.68 12.85 -7.57
C GLY A 108 -6.74 11.32 -7.57
N ASN A 109 -5.67 10.68 -7.07
CA ASN A 109 -5.61 9.25 -6.87
C ASN A 109 -6.08 8.87 -5.46
N GLU A 110 -6.33 7.59 -5.22
CA GLU A 110 -6.90 7.08 -3.97
C GLU A 110 -6.02 7.38 -2.74
N ALA A 111 -4.69 7.44 -2.91
CA ALA A 111 -3.79 7.79 -1.81
C ALA A 111 -3.92 9.27 -1.42
N ASP A 112 -4.17 10.18 -2.37
CA ASP A 112 -4.36 11.60 -2.06
C ASP A 112 -5.57 11.80 -1.12
N ASP A 113 -6.67 11.09 -1.41
CA ASP A 113 -7.92 11.17 -0.64
C ASP A 113 -7.79 10.49 0.73
N ASP A 114 -7.20 9.30 0.79
CA ASP A 114 -7.04 8.56 2.03
C ASP A 114 -6.03 9.23 2.95
N LEU A 115 -4.91 9.75 2.42
CA LEU A 115 -3.95 10.53 3.22
C LEU A 115 -4.62 11.76 3.82
N TRP A 116 -5.43 12.48 3.04
CA TRP A 116 -6.16 13.65 3.53
C TRP A 116 -7.22 13.29 4.59
N SER A 117 -7.85 12.13 4.47
CA SER A 117 -8.93 11.71 5.35
C SER A 117 -8.43 11.13 6.67
N PHE A 118 -7.32 10.39 6.66
CA PHE A 118 -6.89 9.57 7.80
C PHE A 118 -5.59 10.02 8.47
N VAL A 119 -4.67 10.68 7.76
CA VAL A 119 -3.41 11.17 8.34
C VAL A 119 -3.60 12.55 8.94
N ALA A 120 -2.96 12.82 10.08
CA ALA A 120 -3.01 14.13 10.71
C ALA A 120 -2.53 15.22 9.74
N HIS A 121 -3.36 16.24 9.48
CA HIS A 121 -3.07 17.26 8.45
C HIS A 121 -1.77 18.03 8.67
N ARG A 122 -1.27 18.11 9.92
CA ARG A 122 0.03 18.71 10.26
C ARG A 122 1.23 17.94 9.72
N GLU A 123 1.05 16.66 9.38
CA GLU A 123 2.06 15.77 8.80
C GLU A 123 2.00 15.77 7.27
N LEU A 124 0.92 16.33 6.71
CA LEU A 124 0.71 16.39 5.27
C LEU A 124 1.44 17.59 4.64
N PRO A 125 2.05 17.41 3.46
CA PRO A 125 2.79 18.47 2.79
C PRO A 125 1.86 19.49 2.14
N LEU A 126 2.32 20.74 2.04
CA LEU A 126 1.54 21.85 1.49
C LEU A 126 1.01 21.61 0.07
N TRP A 127 1.69 20.81 -0.75
CA TRP A 127 1.21 20.51 -2.09
C TRP A 127 -0.09 19.70 -2.06
N LEU A 128 -0.26 18.80 -1.08
CA LEU A 128 -1.47 17.98 -0.93
C LEU A 128 -2.62 18.85 -0.42
N TRP A 129 -2.33 19.75 0.52
CA TRP A 129 -3.28 20.79 0.95
C TRP A 129 -3.79 21.63 -0.21
N ARG A 130 -2.90 22.11 -1.09
CA ARG A 130 -3.28 22.95 -2.25
C ARG A 130 -4.19 22.20 -3.21
N HIS A 131 -3.96 20.91 -3.42
CA HIS A 131 -4.82 20.07 -4.26
C HIS A 131 -6.23 19.97 -3.67
N HIS A 132 -6.35 19.56 -2.41
CA HIS A 132 -7.65 19.36 -1.74
C HIS A 132 -8.46 20.64 -1.54
N LEU A 133 -7.79 21.75 -1.22
CA LEU A 133 -8.46 23.06 -1.14
C LEU A 133 -8.93 23.54 -2.53
N GLY A 134 -8.16 23.25 -3.59
CA GLY A 134 -8.55 23.55 -4.96
C GLY A 134 -9.80 22.78 -5.38
N GLU A 135 -9.85 21.47 -5.14
CA GLU A 135 -11.01 20.62 -5.41
C GLU A 135 -12.27 21.12 -4.69
N ARG A 136 -12.15 21.48 -3.40
CA ARG A 136 -13.27 22.06 -2.63
C ARG A 136 -13.79 23.37 -3.21
N LEU A 137 -12.90 24.24 -3.68
CA LEU A 137 -13.30 25.50 -4.30
C LEU A 137 -14.00 25.27 -5.65
N VAL A 138 -13.50 24.34 -6.47
CA VAL A 138 -14.15 23.96 -7.74
C VAL A 138 -15.54 23.42 -7.50
N TRP A 139 -15.71 22.55 -6.50
CA TRP A 139 -17.02 22.01 -6.14
C TRP A 139 -18.01 23.12 -5.74
N LEU A 140 -17.59 24.05 -4.88
CA LEU A 140 -18.43 25.18 -4.44
C LEU A 140 -18.82 26.14 -5.58
N LEU A 141 -17.98 26.27 -6.61
CA LEU A 141 -18.25 27.11 -7.78
C LEU A 141 -19.14 26.41 -8.81
N ARG A 142 -19.18 25.08 -8.82
CA ARG A 142 -20.01 24.28 -9.73
C ARG A 142 -21.45 24.09 -9.24
N ASP A 143 -21.65 24.12 -7.92
CA ASP A 143 -22.97 24.00 -7.26
C ASP A 143 -23.66 25.36 -7.00
N ARG A 144 -23.23 26.42 -7.68
CA ARG A 144 -23.91 27.73 -7.75
C ARG A 144 -24.34 28.02 -9.18
#